data_AF-A0A067C7R4-F1
#
_entry.id   AF-A0A067C7R4-F1
#
_cell.length_a   1.000
_cell.length_b   1.000
_cell.length_c   1.000
_cell.angle_alpha   90.00
_cell.angle_beta   90.00
_cell.angle_gamma   90.00
#
_symmetry.space_group_name_H-M   'P 1'
#
loop_
_entity.id
_entity.type
_entity.pdbx_description
1 polymer ?
#
loop_
_entity_poly.entity_id
_entity_poly.type
_entity_poly.pdbx_seq_one_letter_code
_entity_poly.pdbx_strand_id
1 'polypeptide(L)'
;MTMLAVDEASSSIVVHPHAASSYVAYTFLITCPSTKVTWTLTKRYSACYALRKALQRLEKGIETELSRPLHTALTMPFPPKHLFGQSADVVAQRAAALKHFVAMLVAIRATCLLTLVAHRGRTTAPSDTLFSLLQEFLEVPTHVSPNELRQTVAILSPDEAAAYAMYPDDDDEASSCGVCLAPLVPSACDTVHALACDHHVHAACVVHGPAHCVLCRDRIA
;
A
#
# COMPACT_ATOMS: atom_id res chain seq x y z
N MET A 1 7.11 11.52 7.93
CA MET A 1 7.83 10.35 7.39
C MET A 1 6.90 9.15 7.52
N THR A 2 6.15 8.85 6.47
CA THR A 2 5.14 7.79 6.42
C THR A 2 5.73 6.64 5.60
N MET A 3 6.42 5.72 6.26
CA MET A 3 7.11 4.60 5.62
C MET A 3 6.31 3.33 5.83
N LEU A 4 6.03 2.56 4.76
CA LEU A 4 5.51 1.21 4.94
C LEU A 4 6.49 0.42 5.83
N ALA A 5 5.95 -0.43 6.70
CA ALA A 5 6.70 -1.28 7.62
C ALA A 5 6.51 -2.74 7.21
N VAL A 6 7.55 -3.55 7.42
CA VAL A 6 7.47 -5.01 7.25
C VAL A 6 7.46 -5.64 8.63
N ASP A 7 6.27 -6.00 9.10
CA ASP A 7 6.05 -6.39 10.49
C ASP A 7 6.48 -7.85 10.74
N GLU A 8 6.11 -8.76 9.84
CA GLU A 8 6.33 -10.21 10.02
C GLU A 8 6.87 -10.87 8.75
N ALA A 9 7.71 -11.90 8.92
CA ALA A 9 8.16 -12.77 7.84
C ALA A 9 8.00 -14.23 8.26
N SER A 10 7.25 -15.00 7.48
CA SER A 10 7.07 -16.44 7.67
C SER A 10 7.47 -17.20 6.40
N SER A 11 7.67 -18.50 6.50
CA SER A 11 8.07 -19.35 5.36
C SER A 11 7.25 -20.62 5.29
N SER A 12 6.86 -21.02 4.09
CA SER A 12 6.09 -22.23 3.83
C SER A 12 6.64 -22.97 2.62
N ILE A 13 6.50 -24.30 2.60
CA ILE A 13 6.84 -25.11 1.42
C ILE A 13 5.61 -25.13 0.51
N VAL A 14 5.79 -24.67 -0.72
CA VAL A 14 4.77 -24.75 -1.77
C VAL A 14 5.08 -25.95 -2.65
N VAL A 15 4.11 -26.86 -2.74
CA VAL A 15 4.16 -28.06 -3.59
C VAL A 15 3.15 -27.86 -4.71
N HIS A 16 3.59 -27.94 -5.96
CA HIS A 16 2.69 -27.92 -7.10
C HIS A 16 2.22 -29.34 -7.42
N PRO A 17 0.91 -29.64 -7.36
CA PRO A 17 0.40 -31.01 -7.52
C PRO A 17 0.61 -31.61 -8.92
N HIS A 18 0.95 -30.78 -9.92
CA HIS A 18 1.16 -31.20 -11.32
C HIS A 18 2.59 -30.95 -11.84
N ALA A 19 3.49 -30.41 -11.00
CA ALA A 19 4.89 -30.22 -11.36
C ALA A 19 5.76 -30.87 -10.28
N ALA A 20 6.73 -31.71 -10.69
CA ALA A 20 7.66 -32.38 -9.79
C ALA A 20 8.65 -31.43 -9.05
N SER A 21 8.29 -30.15 -8.88
CA SER A 21 9.11 -29.15 -8.19
C SER A 21 8.36 -28.53 -7.03
N SER A 22 8.90 -28.74 -5.83
CA SER A 22 8.56 -27.99 -4.62
C SER A 22 9.52 -26.81 -4.46
N TYR A 23 9.05 -25.69 -3.90
CA TYR A 23 9.93 -24.59 -3.50
C TYR A 23 9.50 -23.99 -2.16
N VAL A 24 10.39 -23.20 -1.57
CA VAL A 24 10.09 -22.44 -0.34
C VAL A 24 9.61 -21.05 -0.73
N ALA A 25 8.40 -20.71 -0.28
CA ALA A 25 7.84 -19.37 -0.35
C ALA A 25 8.10 -18.63 0.97
N TYR A 26 8.41 -17.34 0.85
CA TYR A 26 8.57 -16.42 1.96
C TYR A 26 7.41 -15.44 1.91
N THR A 27 6.72 -15.33 3.03
CA THR A 27 5.51 -14.51 3.19
C THR A 27 5.85 -13.34 4.10
N PHE A 28 5.61 -12.13 3.64
CA PHE A 28 5.88 -10.90 4.38
C PHE A 28 4.58 -10.17 4.63
N LEU A 29 4.37 -9.71 5.86
CA LEU A 29 3.26 -8.80 6.18
C LEU A 29 3.77 -7.37 6.02
N ILE A 30 3.20 -6.64 5.07
CA ILE A 30 3.55 -5.25 4.80
C ILE A 30 2.39 -4.38 5.25
N THR A 31 2.69 -3.39 6.08
CA THR A 31 1.73 -2.42 6.59
C THR A 31 2.11 -1.03 6.11
N CYS A 32 1.15 -0.27 5.62
CA CYS A 32 1.27 1.17 5.45
C CYS A 32 0.81 1.87 6.74
N PRO A 33 1.69 2.46 7.56
CA PRO A 33 1.28 3.07 8.82
C PRO A 33 0.32 4.26 8.65
N SER A 34 0.38 4.93 7.50
CA SER A 34 -0.37 6.16 7.24
C SER A 34 -1.79 5.90 6.76
N THR A 35 -2.02 4.83 5.99
CA THR A 35 -3.35 4.43 5.52
C THR A 35 -3.93 3.28 6.35
N LYS A 36 -3.14 2.69 7.25
CA LYS A 36 -3.46 1.47 8.02
C LYS A 36 -3.75 0.25 7.14
N VAL A 37 -3.48 0.34 5.84
CA VAL A 37 -3.65 -0.80 4.94
C VAL A 37 -2.51 -1.77 5.13
N THR A 38 -2.86 -3.04 5.29
CA THR A 38 -1.92 -4.14 5.41
C THR A 38 -2.19 -5.16 4.32
N TRP A 39 -1.15 -5.69 3.70
CA TRP A 39 -1.26 -6.77 2.74
C TRP A 39 -0.13 -7.79 2.91
N THR A 40 -0.35 -8.96 2.35
CA THR A 40 0.60 -10.07 2.40
C THR A 40 1.33 -10.19 1.08
N LEU A 41 2.67 -10.21 1.14
CA LEU A 41 3.54 -10.42 -0.01
C LEU A 41 4.17 -11.80 0.06
N THR A 42 3.88 -12.67 -0.92
CA THR A 42 4.44 -14.02 -0.97
C THR A 42 5.41 -14.16 -2.15
N LYS A 43 6.70 -14.36 -1.88
CA LYS A 43 7.74 -14.51 -2.91
C LYS A 43 8.66 -15.69 -2.64
N ARG A 44 9.10 -16.35 -3.71
CA ARG A 44 10.21 -17.32 -3.66
C ARG A 44 11.57 -16.61 -3.70
N TYR A 45 12.61 -17.24 -3.15
CA TYR A 45 13.98 -16.69 -3.16
C TYR A 45 14.43 -16.21 -4.54
N SER A 46 14.16 -16.99 -5.60
CA SER A 46 14.58 -16.65 -6.95
C SER A 46 13.91 -15.39 -7.49
N ALA A 47 12.71 -15.04 -7.04
CA ALA A 47 12.06 -13.78 -7.40
C ALA A 47 12.78 -12.58 -6.76
N CYS A 48 13.07 -12.66 -5.46
CA CYS A 48 13.85 -11.61 -4.75
C CYS A 48 15.25 -11.44 -5.36
N TYR A 49 15.90 -12.54 -5.70
CA TYR A 49 17.22 -12.52 -6.35
C TYR A 49 17.16 -11.89 -7.76
N ALA A 50 16.14 -12.23 -8.56
CA ALA A 50 15.93 -11.65 -9.88
C ALA A 50 15.71 -10.12 -9.80
N LEU A 51 14.88 -9.66 -8.87
CA LEU A 51 14.69 -8.23 -8.63
C LEU A 51 16.00 -7.56 -8.24
N ARG A 52 16.76 -8.10 -7.28
CA ARG A 52 18.06 -7.55 -6.90
C ARG A 52 18.99 -7.38 -8.11
N LYS A 53 19.01 -8.36 -9.02
CA LYS A 53 19.78 -8.25 -10.28
C LYS A 53 19.25 -7.17 -11.22
N ALA A 54 17.95 -6.97 -11.31
CA ALA A 54 17.35 -5.88 -12.09
C ALA A 54 17.74 -4.51 -11.52
N LEU A 55 17.63 -4.35 -10.19
CA LEU A 55 18.01 -3.13 -9.48
C LEU A 55 19.50 -2.78 -9.66
N GLN A 56 20.40 -3.77 -9.62
CA GLN A 56 21.84 -3.57 -9.90
C GLN A 56 22.11 -3.03 -11.31
N ARG A 57 21.26 -3.34 -12.29
CA ARG A 57 21.40 -2.80 -13.65
C ARG A 57 20.93 -1.35 -13.73
N LEU A 58 19.90 -1.01 -12.98
CA LEU A 58 19.32 0.34 -12.93
C LEU A 58 20.14 1.33 -12.11
N GLU A 59 20.91 0.85 -11.13
CA GLU A 59 21.71 1.69 -10.21
C GLU A 59 22.58 2.73 -10.93
N LYS A 60 23.16 2.36 -12.08
CA LYS A 60 24.04 3.26 -12.85
C LYS A 60 23.34 4.41 -13.55
N GLY A 61 22.02 4.31 -13.76
CA GLY A 61 21.23 5.29 -14.50
C GLY A 61 20.29 6.12 -13.63
N ILE A 62 20.31 5.92 -12.31
CA ILE A 62 19.34 6.55 -11.42
C ILE A 62 19.79 7.93 -10.94
N GLU A 63 18.81 8.80 -10.68
CA GLU A 63 19.02 10.15 -10.15
C GLU A 63 19.75 10.14 -8.79
N THR A 64 20.45 11.23 -8.48
CA THR A 64 21.24 11.36 -7.25
C THR A 64 20.44 11.09 -5.98
N GLU A 65 19.18 11.54 -5.92
CA GLU A 65 18.29 11.38 -4.76
C GLU A 65 17.96 9.92 -4.46
N LEU A 66 17.85 9.07 -5.49
CA LEU A 66 17.53 7.65 -5.37
C LEU A 66 18.78 6.76 -5.37
N SER A 67 19.92 7.29 -5.83
CA SER A 67 21.19 6.57 -5.92
C SER A 67 21.65 6.02 -4.57
N ARG A 68 21.61 6.85 -3.51
CA ARG A 68 22.08 6.44 -2.18
C ARG A 68 21.17 5.38 -1.53
N PRO A 69 19.83 5.57 -1.45
CA PRO A 69 18.94 4.52 -0.94
C PRO A 69 19.07 3.19 -1.70
N LEU A 70 19.15 3.26 -3.04
CA LEU A 70 19.30 2.08 -3.88
C LEU A 70 20.64 1.37 -3.63
N HIS A 71 21.73 2.13 -3.60
CA HIS A 71 23.07 1.60 -3.31
C HIS A 71 23.13 0.93 -1.94
N THR A 72 22.55 1.55 -0.91
CA THR A 72 22.45 0.95 0.43
C THR A 72 21.70 -0.38 0.37
N ALA A 73 20.55 -0.46 -0.29
CA ALA A 73 19.80 -1.73 -0.39
C ALA A 73 20.57 -2.82 -1.15
N LEU A 74 21.37 -2.45 -2.16
CA LEU A 74 22.15 -3.38 -2.98
C LEU A 74 23.41 -3.91 -2.27
N THR A 75 24.00 -3.11 -1.37
CA THR A 75 25.20 -3.45 -0.60
C THR A 75 24.90 -4.25 0.67
N MET A 76 23.65 -4.25 1.14
CA MET A 76 23.26 -5.10 2.27
C MET A 76 23.54 -6.59 2.00
N PRO A 77 23.86 -7.36 3.05
CA PRO A 77 24.00 -8.81 2.96
C PRO A 77 22.75 -9.45 2.33
N PHE A 78 22.94 -10.16 1.22
CA PHE A 78 21.88 -10.90 0.56
C PHE A 78 22.15 -12.41 0.69
N PRO A 79 21.14 -13.24 0.99
CA PRO A 79 21.39 -14.64 1.27
C PRO A 79 21.98 -15.37 0.04
N PRO A 80 23.03 -16.18 0.21
CA PRO A 80 23.67 -16.87 -0.89
C PRO A 80 22.76 -17.94 -1.51
N LYS A 81 23.03 -18.23 -2.78
CA LYS A 81 22.33 -19.28 -3.52
C LYS A 81 22.93 -20.64 -3.14
N HIS A 82 22.30 -21.33 -2.20
CA HIS A 82 22.56 -22.75 -1.95
C HIS A 82 21.99 -23.59 -3.10
N LEU A 83 22.84 -24.44 -3.70
CA LEU A 83 22.47 -25.31 -4.83
C LEU A 83 21.93 -26.67 -4.37
N PHE A 84 22.19 -27.07 -3.12
CA PHE A 84 21.86 -28.40 -2.59
C PHE A 84 21.25 -28.28 -1.20
N GLY A 85 20.11 -28.92 -0.96
CA GLY A 85 19.45 -29.04 0.34
C GLY A 85 18.95 -27.70 0.91
N GLN A 86 17.67 -27.63 1.28
CA GLN A 86 17.19 -26.54 2.14
C GLN A 86 17.00 -27.08 3.54
N SER A 87 17.98 -26.86 4.42
CA SER A 87 17.77 -27.09 5.85
C SER A 87 16.86 -26.01 6.42
N ALA A 88 16.19 -26.32 7.55
CA ALA A 88 15.35 -25.35 8.26
C ALA A 88 16.15 -24.08 8.62
N ASP A 89 17.42 -24.23 9.03
CA ASP A 89 18.30 -23.11 9.37
C ASP A 89 18.57 -22.19 8.18
N VAL A 90 18.83 -22.76 7.00
CA VAL A 90 19.02 -21.98 5.76
C VAL A 90 17.74 -21.23 5.38
N VAL A 91 16.58 -21.85 5.57
CA VAL A 91 15.28 -21.22 5.32
C VAL A 91 15.05 -20.06 6.28
N ALA A 92 15.29 -20.23 7.58
CA ALA A 92 15.13 -19.20 8.59
C ALA A 92 16.10 -18.02 8.37
N GLN A 93 17.37 -18.31 8.08
CA GLN A 93 18.37 -17.28 7.76
C GLN A 93 17.98 -16.48 6.51
N ARG A 94 17.48 -17.15 5.48
CA ARG A 94 16.95 -16.51 4.27
C ARG A 94 15.74 -15.64 4.58
N ALA A 95 14.79 -16.12 5.38
CA ALA A 95 13.61 -15.35 5.75
C ALA A 95 14.00 -14.04 6.45
N ALA A 96 14.94 -14.10 7.39
CA ALA A 96 15.45 -12.91 8.08
C ALA A 96 16.12 -11.92 7.12
N ALA A 97 17.03 -12.38 6.26
CA ALA A 97 17.73 -11.49 5.32
C ALA A 97 16.79 -10.91 4.24
N LEU A 98 15.85 -11.72 3.74
CA LEU A 98 14.85 -11.27 2.77
C LEU A 98 13.87 -10.27 3.39
N LYS A 99 13.51 -10.41 4.68
CA LYS A 99 12.69 -9.41 5.39
C LYS A 99 13.34 -8.03 5.34
N HIS A 100 14.63 -7.94 5.65
CA HIS A 100 15.38 -6.69 5.59
C HIS A 100 15.46 -6.13 4.16
N PHE A 101 15.69 -7.00 3.18
CA PHE A 101 15.70 -6.60 1.78
C PHE A 101 14.35 -6.01 1.36
N VAL A 102 13.23 -6.68 1.65
CA VAL A 102 11.87 -6.20 1.34
C VAL A 102 11.56 -4.88 2.06
N ALA A 103 11.97 -4.73 3.32
CA ALA A 103 11.79 -3.47 4.05
C ALA A 103 12.52 -2.30 3.37
N MET A 104 13.71 -2.53 2.83
CA MET A 104 14.42 -1.51 2.06
C MET A 104 13.74 -1.20 0.72
N LEU A 105 13.20 -2.19 0.02
CA LEU A 105 12.44 -1.96 -1.22
C LEU A 105 11.22 -1.07 -0.98
N VAL A 106 10.52 -1.34 0.11
CA VAL A 106 9.42 -0.54 0.62
C VAL A 106 9.85 0.91 0.87
N ALA A 107 10.98 1.12 1.56
CA ALA A 107 11.50 2.45 1.84
C ALA A 107 11.91 3.20 0.56
N ILE A 108 12.60 2.51 -0.36
CA ILE A 108 13.00 3.08 -1.66
C ILE A 108 11.76 3.48 -2.47
N ARG A 109 10.71 2.66 -2.47
CA ARG A 109 9.45 2.97 -3.16
C ARG A 109 8.83 4.26 -2.60
N ALA A 110 8.79 4.40 -1.27
CA ALA A 110 8.29 5.62 -0.65
C ALA A 110 9.12 6.85 -1.06
N THR A 111 10.45 6.73 -1.11
CA THR A 111 11.32 7.79 -1.63
C THR A 111 11.02 8.10 -3.09
N CYS A 112 10.82 7.08 -3.94
CA CYS A 112 10.44 7.28 -5.34
C CYS A 112 9.15 8.10 -5.44
N LEU A 113 8.11 7.73 -4.67
CA LEU A 113 6.84 8.47 -4.65
C LEU A 113 7.05 9.93 -4.25
N LEU A 114 7.85 10.19 -3.21
CA LEU A 114 8.19 11.55 -2.77
C LEU A 114 8.92 12.34 -3.86
N THR A 115 9.91 11.74 -4.52
CA THR A 115 10.66 12.35 -5.63
C THR A 115 9.74 12.65 -6.81
N LEU A 116 8.85 11.73 -7.19
CA LEU A 116 7.88 11.93 -8.26
C LEU A 116 6.92 13.10 -7.96
N VAL A 117 6.45 13.20 -6.71
CA VAL A 117 5.58 14.30 -6.26
C VAL A 117 6.34 15.62 -6.17
N ALA A 118 7.58 15.63 -5.68
CA ALA A 118 8.38 16.84 -5.56
C ALA A 118 8.79 17.42 -6.92
N HIS A 119 8.91 16.57 -7.95
CA HIS A 119 9.38 16.96 -9.28
C HIS A 119 8.32 16.82 -10.37
N ARG A 120 7.03 17.04 -10.08
CA ARG A 120 5.89 16.91 -11.03
C ARG A 120 6.28 17.34 -12.45
N GLY A 121 6.55 16.37 -13.34
CA GLY A 121 6.90 16.58 -14.75
C GLY A 121 8.39 16.69 -15.12
N ARG A 122 9.33 16.48 -14.19
CA ARG A 122 10.79 16.48 -14.43
C ARG A 122 11.48 15.16 -14.11
N THR A 123 10.73 14.12 -13.78
CA THR A 123 11.26 12.81 -13.41
C THR A 123 11.85 12.14 -14.64
N THR A 124 13.00 11.50 -14.47
CA THR A 124 13.66 10.77 -15.55
C THR A 124 13.09 9.36 -15.70
N ALA A 125 13.14 8.81 -16.91
CA ALA A 125 12.66 7.45 -17.20
C ALA A 125 13.20 6.33 -16.27
N PRO A 126 14.45 6.38 -15.76
CA PRO A 126 14.96 5.42 -14.77
C PRO A 126 14.20 5.41 -13.43
N SER A 127 13.72 6.56 -12.97
CA SER A 127 12.95 6.69 -11.71
C SER A 127 11.54 6.12 -11.86
N ASP A 128 10.88 6.35 -13.00
CA ASP A 128 9.59 5.73 -13.32
C ASP A 128 9.70 4.21 -13.46
N THR A 129 10.80 3.75 -14.08
CA THR A 129 11.10 2.31 -14.24
C THR A 129 11.33 1.66 -12.87
N LEU A 130 12.11 2.31 -11.98
CA LEU A 130 12.31 1.81 -10.62
C LEU A 130 10.99 1.74 -9.86
N PHE A 131 10.19 2.81 -9.87
CA PHE A 131 8.91 2.85 -9.19
C PHE A 131 7.98 1.74 -9.68
N SER A 132 7.88 1.55 -10.99
CA SER A 132 7.05 0.50 -11.60
C SER A 132 7.50 -0.91 -11.20
N LEU A 133 8.81 -1.18 -11.23
CA LEU A 133 9.36 -2.47 -10.78
C LEU A 133 9.08 -2.75 -9.31
N LEU A 134 9.17 -1.73 -8.45
CA LEU A 134 8.90 -1.88 -7.02
C LEU A 134 7.40 -2.06 -6.77
N GLN A 135 6.54 -1.32 -7.47
CA GLN A 135 5.09 -1.44 -7.38
C GLN A 135 4.62 -2.85 -7.78
N GLU A 136 5.12 -3.37 -8.90
CA GLU A 136 4.81 -4.72 -9.38
C GLU A 136 5.36 -5.78 -8.42
N PHE A 137 6.62 -5.67 -8.02
CA PHE A 137 7.22 -6.67 -7.15
C PHE A 137 6.57 -6.73 -5.76
N LEU A 138 6.27 -5.58 -5.15
CA LEU A 138 5.66 -5.50 -3.81
C LEU A 138 4.15 -5.77 -3.83
N GLU A 139 3.55 -5.93 -5.01
CA GLU A 139 2.12 -6.18 -5.20
C GLU A 139 1.26 -5.19 -4.42
N VAL A 140 1.66 -3.91 -4.43
CA VAL A 140 0.98 -2.88 -3.64
C VAL A 140 -0.45 -2.72 -4.14
N PRO A 141 -1.48 -2.87 -3.28
CA PRO A 141 -2.86 -2.78 -3.72
C PRO A 141 -3.18 -1.41 -4.34
N THR A 142 -3.98 -1.42 -5.42
CA THR A 142 -4.29 -0.21 -6.21
C THR A 142 -5.04 0.86 -5.44
N HIS A 143 -5.75 0.50 -4.37
CA HIS A 143 -6.42 1.46 -3.48
C HIS A 143 -5.48 2.12 -2.47
N VAL A 144 -4.30 1.56 -2.22
CA VAL A 144 -3.27 2.16 -1.34
C VAL A 144 -2.59 3.33 -2.04
N SER A 145 -2.28 3.20 -3.33
CA SER A 145 -1.58 4.22 -4.11
C SER A 145 -2.24 5.61 -4.15
N PRO A 146 -3.56 5.77 -4.40
CA PRO A 146 -4.18 7.10 -4.44
C PRO A 146 -4.22 7.77 -3.07
N ASN A 147 -4.48 7.02 -1.99
CA ASN A 147 -4.50 7.56 -0.63
C ASN A 147 -3.09 7.96 -0.16
N GLU A 148 -2.09 7.10 -0.41
CA GLU A 148 -0.68 7.38 -0.15
C GLU A 148 -0.20 8.62 -0.93
N LEU A 149 -0.63 8.78 -2.19
CA LEU A 149 -0.33 9.94 -3.01
C LEU A 149 -0.98 11.21 -2.46
N ARG A 150 -2.28 11.19 -2.14
CA ARG A 150 -3.00 12.33 -1.53
C ARG A 150 -2.31 12.80 -0.25
N GLN A 151 -2.00 11.87 0.67
CA GLN A 151 -1.27 12.17 1.89
C GLN A 151 0.12 12.73 1.61
N THR A 152 0.84 12.16 0.64
CA THR A 152 2.18 12.62 0.26
C THR A 152 2.15 14.05 -0.30
N VAL A 153 1.18 14.36 -1.16
CA VAL A 153 0.95 15.71 -1.69
C VAL A 153 0.60 16.70 -0.57
N ALA A 154 -0.29 16.31 0.35
CA ALA A 154 -0.67 17.13 1.50
C ALA A 154 0.51 17.52 2.38
N ILE A 155 1.49 16.64 2.53
CA ILE A 155 2.71 16.89 3.32
C ILE A 155 3.69 17.81 2.59
N LEU A 156 3.88 17.62 1.28
CA LEU A 156 4.92 18.31 0.52
C LEU A 156 4.50 19.69 -0.01
N SER A 157 3.20 19.92 -0.21
CA SER A 157 2.69 21.17 -0.78
C SER A 157 1.31 21.50 -0.19
N PRO A 158 1.24 22.01 1.07
CA PRO A 158 -0.02 22.28 1.74
C PRO A 158 -0.95 23.24 0.96
N ASP A 159 -0.36 24.21 0.25
CA ASP A 159 -1.11 25.17 -0.58
C ASP A 159 -1.69 24.54 -1.86
N GLU A 160 -1.05 23.50 -2.41
CA GLU A 160 -1.58 22.75 -3.56
C GLU A 160 -2.49 21.58 -3.13
N ALA A 161 -2.37 21.10 -1.89
CA ALA A 161 -3.31 20.16 -1.29
C ALA A 161 -4.72 20.75 -1.25
N ALA A 162 -4.81 22.07 -1.04
CA ALA A 162 -6.06 22.83 -1.18
C ALA A 162 -6.60 22.80 -2.62
N ALA A 163 -5.75 22.77 -3.65
CA ALA A 163 -6.17 22.62 -5.04
C ALA A 163 -6.65 21.18 -5.38
N TYR A 164 -6.11 20.16 -4.71
CA TYR A 164 -6.63 18.78 -4.77
C TYR A 164 -7.87 18.56 -3.87
N ALA A 165 -8.10 19.42 -2.88
CA ALA A 165 -9.35 19.52 -2.13
C ALA A 165 -10.43 20.36 -2.85
N MET A 166 -10.06 20.99 -3.98
CA MET A 166 -10.96 21.76 -4.86
C MET A 166 -11.43 20.98 -6.08
N TYR A 167 -10.80 19.83 -6.39
CA TYR A 167 -11.57 18.79 -7.07
C TYR A 167 -12.56 18.32 -6.01
N PRO A 168 -13.88 18.52 -6.19
CA PRO A 168 -14.82 17.82 -5.35
C PRO A 168 -14.38 16.35 -5.41
N ASP A 169 -14.29 15.69 -4.25
CA ASP A 169 -14.20 14.25 -4.26
C ASP A 169 -15.22 13.76 -5.31
N ASP A 170 -14.95 12.67 -6.01
CA ASP A 170 -16.06 11.83 -6.50
C ASP A 170 -16.89 11.25 -5.31
N ASP A 171 -16.84 11.88 -4.13
CA ASP A 171 -17.83 11.96 -3.06
C ASP A 171 -18.77 13.18 -3.27
N ASP A 172 -19.02 13.56 -4.53
CA ASP A 172 -20.38 13.94 -4.97
C ASP A 172 -21.35 12.73 -4.90
N GLU A 173 -20.97 11.63 -4.24
CA GLU A 173 -21.91 10.84 -3.46
C GLU A 173 -22.42 11.69 -2.29
N ALA A 174 -23.37 12.57 -2.59
CA ALA A 174 -24.21 13.28 -1.63
C ALA A 174 -24.50 12.39 -0.42
N SER A 175 -23.73 12.59 0.67
CA SER A 175 -23.80 11.89 1.96
C SER A 175 -24.73 10.68 1.91
N SER A 176 -24.31 9.48 1.51
CA SER A 176 -25.30 8.39 1.34
C SER A 176 -25.99 8.02 2.66
N CYS A 177 -27.27 7.66 2.62
CA CYS A 177 -28.01 7.25 3.80
C CYS A 177 -27.43 5.95 4.36
N GLY A 178 -26.97 5.94 5.61
CA GLY A 178 -26.38 4.75 6.23
C GLY A 178 -27.30 3.52 6.33
N VAL A 179 -28.61 3.67 6.08
CA VAL A 179 -29.61 2.58 6.16
C VAL A 179 -29.90 1.97 4.78
N CYS A 180 -30.23 2.80 3.78
CA CYS A 180 -30.60 2.33 2.43
C CYS A 180 -29.49 2.49 1.40
N LEU A 181 -28.37 3.11 1.78
CA LEU A 181 -27.23 3.45 0.93
C LEU A 181 -27.57 4.33 -0.29
N ALA A 182 -28.77 4.90 -0.33
CA ALA A 182 -29.17 5.84 -1.37
C ALA A 182 -28.65 7.26 -1.05
N PRO A 183 -28.39 8.09 -2.07
CA PRO A 183 -27.91 9.46 -1.88
C PRO A 183 -28.84 10.31 -1.00
N LEU A 184 -28.29 11.10 -0.07
CA LEU A 184 -29.05 12.09 0.71
C LEU A 184 -29.19 13.38 -0.11
N VAL A 185 -29.99 13.33 -1.18
CA VAL A 185 -30.35 14.53 -1.93
C VAL A 185 -31.58 15.16 -1.28
N PRO A 186 -31.52 16.42 -0.81
CA PRO A 186 -32.71 17.11 -0.31
C PRO A 186 -33.66 17.37 -1.49
N SER A 187 -34.63 16.48 -1.67
CA SER A 187 -35.74 16.67 -2.61
C SER A 187 -36.97 17.16 -1.84
N ALA A 188 -37.96 17.71 -2.55
CA ALA A 188 -39.21 18.19 -1.94
C ALA A 188 -40.00 17.12 -1.15
N CYS A 189 -39.64 15.83 -1.27
CA CYS A 189 -40.28 14.71 -0.57
C CYS A 189 -39.35 13.93 0.38
N ASP A 190 -38.04 14.24 0.42
CA ASP A 190 -37.07 13.48 1.20
C ASP A 190 -36.31 14.40 2.16
N THR A 191 -36.77 14.44 3.41
CA THR A 191 -36.11 15.19 4.49
C THR A 191 -34.98 14.36 5.09
N VAL A 192 -33.79 14.94 5.14
CA VAL A 192 -32.60 14.35 5.79
C VAL A 192 -32.63 14.66 7.28
N HIS A 193 -32.43 13.65 8.13
CA HIS A 193 -32.29 13.80 9.58
C HIS A 193 -30.85 13.54 10.03
N ALA A 194 -30.31 14.49 10.79
CA ALA A 194 -29.08 14.30 11.57
C ALA A 194 -29.43 13.61 12.91
N LEU A 195 -28.72 12.53 13.22
CA LEU A 195 -28.79 11.81 14.49
C LEU A 195 -27.95 12.50 15.56
N ALA A 196 -28.16 12.17 16.84
CA ALA A 196 -27.34 12.70 17.95
C ALA A 196 -25.84 12.35 17.86
N CYS A 197 -25.50 11.32 17.08
CA CYS A 197 -24.12 10.92 16.74
C CYS A 197 -23.57 11.58 15.46
N ASP A 198 -24.24 12.61 14.95
CA ASP A 198 -23.87 13.40 13.77
C ASP A 198 -23.90 12.64 12.42
N HIS A 199 -24.50 11.45 12.41
CA HIS A 199 -24.76 10.69 11.17
C HIS A 199 -26.10 11.07 10.54
N HIS A 200 -26.17 11.03 9.21
CA HIS A 200 -27.33 11.48 8.45
C HIS A 200 -28.09 10.32 7.79
N VAL A 201 -29.42 10.36 7.83
CA VAL A 201 -30.32 9.34 7.23
C VAL A 201 -31.61 9.97 6.68
N HIS A 202 -32.28 9.33 5.71
CA HIS A 202 -33.62 9.77 5.28
C HIS A 202 -34.64 9.62 6.42
N ALA A 203 -35.58 10.55 6.53
CA ALA A 203 -36.64 10.47 7.54
C ALA A 203 -37.46 9.17 7.46
N ALA A 204 -37.73 8.68 6.25
CA ALA A 204 -38.39 7.40 6.04
C ALA A 204 -37.58 6.21 6.60
N CYS A 205 -36.25 6.31 6.57
CA CYS A 205 -35.33 5.29 7.07
C CYS A 205 -35.18 5.29 8.60
N VAL A 206 -35.55 6.38 9.29
CA VAL A 206 -35.60 6.41 10.78
C VAL A 206 -36.82 5.65 11.28
N VAL A 207 -37.99 5.83 10.65
CA VAL A 207 -39.26 5.24 11.09
C VAL A 207 -39.30 3.72 10.90
N HIS A 208 -38.60 3.20 9.89
CA HIS A 208 -38.55 1.77 9.57
C HIS A 208 -37.21 1.11 9.90
N GLY A 209 -36.28 1.86 10.52
CA GLY A 209 -34.91 1.44 10.79
C GLY A 209 -34.68 0.91 12.21
N PRO A 210 -33.48 0.37 12.49
CA PRO A 210 -33.11 -0.08 13.84
C PRO A 210 -33.04 1.10 14.82
N ALA A 211 -33.31 0.86 16.12
CA ALA A 211 -33.27 1.88 17.18
C ALA A 211 -31.87 2.45 17.50
N HIS A 212 -30.86 2.05 16.73
CA HIS A 212 -29.45 2.40 16.89
C HIS A 212 -28.86 2.78 15.54
N CYS A 213 -27.93 3.73 15.53
CA CYS A 213 -27.17 4.08 14.33
C CYS A 213 -26.38 2.87 13.83
N VAL A 214 -26.53 2.49 12.57
CA VAL A 214 -25.82 1.34 11.99
C VAL A 214 -24.33 1.59 11.77
N LEU A 215 -23.89 2.86 11.82
CA LEU A 215 -22.50 3.26 11.63
C LEU A 215 -21.73 3.25 12.96
N CYS A 216 -22.28 3.83 14.03
CA CYS A 216 -21.61 3.93 15.34
C CYS A 216 -22.27 3.14 16.48
N ARG A 217 -23.45 2.57 16.27
CA ARG A 217 -24.27 1.81 17.27
C ARG A 217 -24.82 2.63 18.43
N ASP A 218 -24.70 3.95 18.39
CA ASP A 218 -25.34 4.85 19.36
C ASP A 218 -26.86 4.83 19.22
N ARG A 219 -27.57 5.09 20.33
CA ARG A 219 -29.04 5.15 20.32
C ARG A 219 -29.51 6.33 19.47
N ILE A 220 -30.56 6.09 18.68
CA ILE A 220 -31.31 7.13 17.99
C ILE A 220 -32.23 7.77 19.03
N ALA A 221 -31.73 8.78 19.75
CA ALA A 221 -32.49 9.55 20.74
C ALA A 221 -32.12 11.02 20.64
#